data_AF-R9JAQ9-F1
#
_entry.id   AF-R9JAQ9-F1
#
_cell.length_a   1.000
_cell.length_b   1.000
_cell.length_c   1.000
_cell.angle_alpha   90.00
_cell.angle_beta   90.00
_cell.angle_gamma   90.00
#
_symmetry.space_group_name_H-M   'P 1'
#
loop_
_entity.id
_entity.type
_entity.pdbx_description
1 polymer ?
#
loop_
_entity_poly.entity_id
_entity_poly.type
_entity_poly.pdbx_seq_one_letter_code
_entity_poly.pdbx_strand_id
1 'polypeptide(L)'
;MTDLEQSYYPYMSAIEKKVNRLLDEYAASQFDKLLEQEHITCEPMYHLEKSIAPLKMISSIPKSLYVEEEQFDNEYEKKVVWELSALENIKWWHRNIARKGFAINGAVNAYPDLIVMTNSGKILLIETKGGQLKNDESKIKSKTGAKWAAKASMAGRLYKYYMVFQTKNPDYEGAYSHERFMDIVREL
;
A
#
# COMPACT_ATOMS: atom_id res chain seq x y z
N MET A 1 1.58 1.97 -49.45
CA MET A 1 1.77 2.70 -48.17
C MET A 1 2.03 1.66 -47.12
N THR A 2 3.00 1.89 -46.24
CA THR A 2 3.35 0.95 -45.17
C THR A 2 2.29 0.98 -44.06
N ASP A 3 2.16 -0.11 -43.29
CA ASP A 3 1.22 -0.17 -42.15
C ASP A 3 1.43 0.98 -41.15
N LEU A 4 2.67 1.45 -41.00
CA LEU A 4 3.04 2.59 -40.15
C LEU A 4 2.44 3.91 -40.67
N GLU A 5 2.39 4.09 -41.99
CA GLU A 5 1.82 5.29 -42.62
C GLU A 5 0.29 5.32 -42.55
N GLN A 6 -0.37 4.17 -42.42
CA GLN A 6 -1.83 4.05 -42.38
C GLN A 6 -2.40 3.95 -40.95
N SER A 7 -1.62 3.44 -40.00
CA SER A 7 -2.02 3.30 -38.59
C SER A 7 -0.83 3.56 -37.66
N TYR A 8 -0.46 4.84 -37.49
CA TYR A 8 0.68 5.26 -36.67
C TYR A 8 0.40 5.17 -35.15
N TYR A 9 -0.86 5.22 -34.73
CA TYR A 9 -1.25 5.24 -33.31
C TYR A 9 -0.77 4.04 -32.50
N PRO A 10 -0.91 2.77 -32.96
CA PRO A 10 -0.36 1.61 -32.25
C PRO A 10 1.15 1.69 -32.02
N TYR A 11 1.91 2.18 -33.01
CA TYR A 11 3.36 2.34 -32.91
C TYR A 11 3.75 3.47 -31.95
N MET A 12 3.07 4.62 -32.02
CA MET A 12 3.22 5.72 -31.06
C MET A 12 2.97 5.22 -29.62
N SER A 13 1.87 4.51 -29.40
CA SER A 13 1.55 3.95 -28.07
C SER A 13 2.58 2.93 -27.61
N ALA A 14 3.09 2.08 -28.50
CA ALA A 14 4.12 1.10 -28.15
C ALA A 14 5.46 1.78 -27.77
N ILE A 15 5.86 2.82 -28.51
CA ILE A 15 7.07 3.61 -28.22
C ILE A 15 6.91 4.33 -26.88
N GLU A 16 5.80 5.04 -26.68
CA GLU A 16 5.51 5.75 -25.43
C GLU A 16 5.53 4.81 -24.23
N LYS A 17 4.86 3.64 -24.33
CA LYS A 17 4.90 2.60 -23.29
C LYS A 17 6.33 2.12 -23.02
N LYS A 18 7.15 1.94 -24.06
CA LYS A 18 8.54 1.49 -23.88
C LYS A 18 9.40 2.56 -23.21
N VAL A 19 9.26 3.82 -23.61
CA VAL A 19 9.97 4.96 -23.02
C VAL A 19 9.60 5.12 -21.55
N ASN A 20 8.31 5.15 -21.22
CA ASN A 20 7.85 5.28 -19.84
C ASN A 20 8.37 4.13 -18.96
N ARG A 21 8.30 2.89 -19.46
CA ARG A 21 8.86 1.73 -18.74
C ARG A 21 10.36 1.86 -18.48
N LEU A 22 11.15 2.38 -19.42
CA LEU A 22 12.59 2.63 -19.23
C LEU A 22 12.86 3.74 -18.22
N LEU A 23 12.05 4.80 -18.23
CA LEU A 23 12.13 5.88 -17.24
C LEU A 23 11.80 5.37 -15.83
N ASP A 24 10.76 4.55 -15.68
CA ASP A 24 10.36 3.94 -14.41
C ASP A 24 11.47 3.01 -13.87
N GLU A 25 12.04 2.16 -14.74
CA GLU A 25 13.17 1.28 -14.40
C GLU A 25 14.38 2.08 -13.90
N TYR A 26 14.72 3.18 -14.60
CA TYR A 26 15.82 4.05 -14.21
C TYR A 26 15.56 4.79 -12.90
N ALA A 27 14.36 5.36 -12.73
CA ALA A 27 13.97 6.08 -11.53
C ALA A 27 14.00 5.15 -10.30
N ALA A 28 13.50 3.92 -10.42
CA ALA A 28 13.57 2.91 -9.37
C ALA A 28 15.01 2.56 -9.01
N SER A 29 15.89 2.40 -10.00
CA SER A 29 17.31 2.12 -9.78
C SER A 29 18.03 3.28 -9.09
N GLN A 30 17.78 4.54 -9.48
CA GLN A 30 18.37 5.70 -8.83
C GLN A 30 17.86 5.88 -7.41
N PHE A 31 16.56 5.69 -7.16
CA PHE A 31 16.00 5.73 -5.82
C PHE A 31 16.67 4.69 -4.91
N ASP A 32 16.77 3.44 -5.37
CA ASP A 32 17.40 2.35 -4.62
C ASP A 32 18.87 2.70 -4.28
N LYS A 33 19.62 3.21 -5.26
CA LYS A 33 21.01 3.65 -5.07
C LYS A 33 21.11 4.78 -4.04
N LEU A 34 20.28 5.82 -4.16
CA LEU A 34 20.31 6.97 -3.25
C LEU A 34 19.89 6.58 -1.82
N LEU A 35 18.97 5.62 -1.68
CA LEU A 35 18.55 5.06 -0.40
C LEU A 35 19.67 4.24 0.26
N GLU A 36 20.41 3.45 -0.52
CA GLU A 36 21.58 2.70 -0.04
C GLU A 36 22.76 3.61 0.34
N GLN A 37 22.91 4.74 -0.35
CA GLN A 37 23.91 5.76 -0.05
C GLN A 37 23.49 6.69 1.11
N GLU A 38 22.33 6.46 1.73
CA GLU A 38 21.75 7.31 2.79
C GLU A 38 21.56 8.78 2.36
N HIS A 39 21.49 9.05 1.05
CA HIS A 39 21.06 10.35 0.53
C HIS A 39 19.55 10.56 0.65
N ILE A 40 18.80 9.46 0.82
CA ILE A 40 17.37 9.46 1.14
C ILE A 40 17.22 8.81 2.51
N THR A 41 16.65 9.54 3.47
CA THR A 41 16.32 9.04 4.82
C THR A 41 14.82 9.02 5.05
N CYS A 42 14.39 8.26 6.07
CA CYS A 42 12.99 8.23 6.49
C CYS A 42 12.81 9.11 7.73
N GLU A 43 11.99 10.16 7.60
CA GLU A 43 11.71 11.13 8.65
C GLU A 43 10.23 11.09 9.09
N PRO A 44 9.92 11.44 10.35
CA PRO A 44 8.55 11.49 10.86
C PRO A 44 7.80 12.71 10.31
N MET A 45 7.25 12.57 9.10
CA MET A 45 6.60 13.68 8.36
C MET A 45 5.07 13.62 8.35
N TYR A 46 4.47 12.59 8.93
CA TYR A 46 3.02 12.40 8.94
C TYR A 46 2.50 12.18 10.36
N HIS A 47 1.34 12.78 10.64
CA HIS A 47 0.57 12.52 11.84
C HIS A 47 -0.89 12.28 11.47
N LEU A 48 -1.54 11.42 12.23
CA LEU A 48 -2.99 11.23 12.12
C LEU A 48 -3.68 12.47 12.68
N GLU A 49 -4.73 12.91 11.97
CA GLU A 49 -5.54 14.06 12.38
C GLU A 49 -6.24 13.80 13.72
N LYS A 50 -6.63 14.87 14.42
CA LYS A 50 -7.39 14.72 15.68
C LYS A 50 -8.83 14.26 15.43
N SER A 51 -9.37 14.58 14.26
CA SER A 51 -10.71 14.19 13.81
C SER A 51 -10.76 14.17 12.29
N ILE A 52 -11.72 13.42 11.74
CA ILE A 52 -12.00 13.34 10.30
C ILE A 52 -13.47 13.66 10.04
N ALA A 53 -13.77 14.08 8.81
CA ALA A 53 -15.12 14.32 8.32
C ALA A 53 -15.27 13.75 6.89
N PRO A 54 -15.39 12.43 6.74
CA PRO A 54 -15.58 11.80 5.44
C PRO A 54 -16.97 12.14 4.87
N LEU A 55 -17.10 12.11 3.53
CA LEU A 55 -18.39 12.35 2.88
C LEU A 55 -19.40 11.20 3.10
N LYS A 56 -18.88 9.97 3.18
CA LYS A 56 -19.64 8.76 3.48
C LYS A 56 -18.97 8.04 4.64
N MET A 57 -19.76 7.67 5.63
CA MET A 57 -19.26 7.24 6.93
C MET A 57 -19.72 5.84 7.29
N ILE A 58 -18.91 5.14 8.08
CA ILE A 58 -19.23 3.86 8.70
C ILE A 58 -18.78 3.86 10.16
N SER A 59 -19.65 3.37 11.04
CA SER A 59 -19.41 3.25 12.49
C SER A 59 -19.73 1.85 13.04
N SER A 60 -20.12 0.92 12.17
CA SER A 60 -20.59 -0.41 12.56
C SER A 60 -19.48 -1.44 12.80
N ILE A 61 -18.24 -1.16 12.39
CA ILE A 61 -17.10 -2.06 12.61
C ILE A 61 -16.34 -1.62 13.86
N PRO A 62 -16.13 -2.50 14.86
CA PRO A 62 -15.48 -2.14 16.10
C PRO A 62 -14.01 -1.79 15.90
N LYS A 63 -13.40 -1.17 16.93
CA LYS A 63 -11.98 -0.79 16.97
C LYS A 63 -11.54 0.17 15.85
N SER A 64 -12.44 0.98 15.31
CA SER A 64 -12.05 2.12 14.50
C SER A 64 -11.25 3.13 15.33
N LEU A 65 -10.30 3.83 14.71
CA LEU A 65 -9.54 4.89 15.36
C LEU A 65 -10.43 6.12 15.57
N TYR A 66 -11.23 6.46 14.56
CA TYR A 66 -12.20 7.54 14.64
C TYR A 66 -13.61 6.99 14.91
N VAL A 67 -14.47 7.82 15.51
CA VAL A 67 -15.88 7.46 15.81
C VAL A 67 -16.62 7.04 14.55
N GLU A 68 -16.33 7.74 13.44
CA GLU A 68 -16.85 7.45 12.12
C GLU A 68 -15.67 7.42 11.14
N GLU A 69 -15.49 6.28 10.49
CA GLU A 69 -14.47 6.07 9.46
C GLU A 69 -15.07 6.31 8.07
N GLU A 70 -14.21 6.54 7.07
CA GLU A 70 -14.68 6.60 5.69
C GLU A 70 -15.22 5.24 5.23
N GLN A 71 -16.37 5.27 4.55
CA GLN A 71 -17.00 4.06 4.03
C GLN A 71 -16.14 3.40 2.95
N PHE A 72 -16.11 2.06 2.94
CA PHE A 72 -15.40 1.27 1.94
C PHE A 72 -16.10 1.27 0.60
N ASP A 73 -15.32 1.42 -0.48
CA ASP A 73 -15.80 1.29 -1.86
C ASP A 73 -15.86 -0.19 -2.30
N ASN A 74 -15.17 -1.07 -1.58
CA ASN A 74 -14.98 -2.48 -1.92
C ASN A 74 -15.26 -3.38 -0.71
N GLU A 75 -16.07 -4.42 -0.90
CA GLU A 75 -16.41 -5.38 0.15
C GLU A 75 -15.21 -6.20 0.63
N TYR A 76 -14.16 -6.37 -0.20
CA TYR A 76 -12.96 -7.07 0.25
C TYR A 76 -12.15 -6.28 1.30
N GLU A 77 -12.01 -4.96 1.12
CA GLU A 77 -11.39 -4.09 2.15
C GLU A 77 -12.15 -4.19 3.47
N LYS A 78 -13.48 -4.06 3.39
CA LYS A 78 -14.37 -4.17 4.53
C LYS A 78 -14.26 -5.53 5.23
N LYS A 79 -14.14 -6.62 4.47
CA LYS A 79 -13.90 -7.97 5.00
C LYS A 79 -12.58 -8.02 5.80
N VAL A 80 -11.49 -7.53 5.22
CA VAL A 80 -10.17 -7.49 5.87
C VAL A 80 -10.24 -6.72 7.19
N VAL A 81 -10.90 -5.55 7.20
CA VAL A 81 -11.06 -4.76 8.42
C VAL A 81 -11.91 -5.47 9.47
N TRP A 82 -13.01 -6.11 9.08
CA TRP A 82 -13.84 -6.89 10.01
C TRP A 82 -13.03 -7.99 10.69
N GLU A 83 -12.27 -8.76 9.93
CA GLU A 83 -11.45 -9.84 10.49
C GLU A 83 -10.33 -9.31 11.39
N LEU A 84 -9.66 -8.22 11.01
CA LEU A 84 -8.66 -7.56 11.85
C LEU A 84 -9.28 -7.02 13.15
N SER A 85 -10.48 -6.43 13.08
CA SER A 85 -11.18 -5.90 14.25
C SER A 85 -11.57 -7.00 15.25
N ALA A 86 -11.78 -8.23 14.76
CA ALA A 86 -12.08 -9.38 15.60
C ALA A 86 -10.86 -9.90 16.39
N LEU A 87 -9.63 -9.57 15.98
CA LEU A 87 -8.42 -10.03 16.64
C LEU A 87 -8.15 -9.26 17.94
N GLU A 88 -7.90 -9.97 19.04
CA GLU A 88 -7.67 -9.36 20.36
C GLU A 88 -6.40 -8.49 20.42
N ASN A 89 -5.37 -8.84 19.63
CA ASN A 89 -4.11 -8.11 19.58
C ASN A 89 -4.17 -6.81 18.74
N ILE A 90 -5.28 -6.53 18.07
CA ILE A 90 -5.49 -5.26 17.36
C ILE A 90 -6.07 -4.22 18.31
N LYS A 91 -5.41 -3.06 18.35
CA LYS A 91 -5.80 -1.90 19.16
C LYS A 91 -6.82 -1.03 18.43
N TRP A 92 -6.48 -0.64 17.20
CA TRP A 92 -7.36 0.13 16.33
C TRP A 92 -6.99 -0.03 14.86
N TRP A 93 -7.93 0.29 13.97
CA TRP A 93 -7.72 0.43 12.54
C TRP A 93 -8.24 1.79 12.05
N HIS A 94 -7.68 2.29 10.95
CA HIS A 94 -8.11 3.50 10.26
C HIS A 94 -8.11 3.24 8.76
N ARG A 95 -9.16 3.69 8.04
CA ARG A 95 -9.16 3.69 6.57
C ARG A 95 -8.38 4.90 6.07
N ASN A 96 -7.31 4.67 5.34
CA ASN A 96 -6.47 5.72 4.80
C ASN A 96 -7.18 6.45 3.65
N ILE A 97 -7.69 7.65 3.91
CA ILE A 97 -8.52 8.40 2.97
C ILE A 97 -7.72 8.77 1.72
N ALA A 98 -8.17 8.33 0.55
CA ALA A 98 -7.46 8.56 -0.71
C ALA A 98 -7.17 10.06 -0.92
N ARG A 99 -5.94 10.39 -1.32
CA ARG A 99 -5.43 11.77 -1.60
C ARG A 99 -5.37 12.73 -0.40
N LYS A 100 -5.86 12.37 0.78
CA LYS A 100 -5.74 13.16 2.02
C LYS A 100 -4.93 12.46 3.11
N GLY A 101 -4.85 11.14 3.03
CA GLY A 101 -4.19 10.29 3.99
C GLY A 101 -2.69 10.15 3.77
N PHE A 102 -2.12 9.17 4.45
CA PHE A 102 -0.71 8.83 4.40
C PHE A 102 -0.30 8.29 3.02
N ALA A 103 0.87 8.69 2.56
CA ALA A 103 1.51 8.15 1.37
C ALA A 103 2.90 7.65 1.72
N ILE A 104 3.24 6.46 1.23
CA ILE A 104 4.60 5.96 1.24
C ILE A 104 5.34 6.57 0.06
N ASN A 105 6.35 7.38 0.35
CA ASN A 105 7.22 7.96 -0.67
C ASN A 105 8.23 6.92 -1.16
N GLY A 106 8.42 6.87 -2.47
CA GLY A 106 9.45 6.06 -3.10
C GLY A 106 9.62 6.40 -4.58
N ALA A 107 10.29 5.53 -5.33
CA ALA A 107 10.35 5.66 -6.80
C ALA A 107 8.95 5.71 -7.43
N VAL A 108 8.03 4.96 -6.86
CA VAL A 108 6.59 5.04 -7.11
C VAL A 108 5.90 5.11 -5.76
N ASN A 109 5.04 6.10 -5.55
CA ASN A 109 4.29 6.23 -4.31
C ASN A 109 3.32 5.07 -4.13
N ALA A 110 3.27 4.52 -2.92
CA ALA A 110 2.26 3.56 -2.51
C ALA A 110 1.30 4.22 -1.52
N TYR A 111 0.02 3.88 -1.66
CA TYR A 111 -1.05 4.42 -0.83
C TYR A 111 -1.72 3.21 -0.18
N PRO A 112 -1.34 2.85 1.06
CA PRO A 112 -2.02 1.79 1.79
C PRO A 112 -3.50 2.13 1.92
N ASP A 113 -4.37 1.12 1.89
CA ASP A 113 -5.81 1.31 2.11
C ASP A 113 -6.12 1.47 3.61
N LEU A 114 -5.34 0.79 4.46
CA LEU A 114 -5.56 0.74 5.91
C LEU A 114 -4.28 1.00 6.69
N ILE A 115 -4.46 1.63 7.86
CA ILE A 115 -3.45 1.78 8.89
C ILE A 115 -3.97 1.10 10.15
N VAL A 116 -3.20 0.17 10.70
CA VAL A 116 -3.64 -0.64 11.86
C VAL A 116 -2.58 -0.60 12.95
N MET A 117 -3.00 -0.38 14.20
CA MET A 117 -2.13 -0.48 15.37
C MET A 117 -2.43 -1.75 16.15
N THR A 118 -1.39 -2.50 16.46
CA THR A 118 -1.44 -3.62 17.42
C THR A 118 -1.35 -3.12 18.85
N ASN A 119 -1.78 -3.92 19.82
CA ASN A 119 -1.64 -3.61 21.25
C ASN A 119 -0.16 -3.51 21.68
N SER A 120 0.73 -4.24 21.00
CA SER A 120 2.19 -4.13 21.18
C SER A 120 2.79 -2.85 20.55
N GLY A 121 1.97 -2.01 19.92
CA GLY A 121 2.37 -0.72 19.38
C GLY A 121 3.01 -0.77 18.00
N LYS A 122 2.98 -1.90 17.29
CA LYS A 122 3.40 -1.98 15.87
C LYS A 122 2.34 -1.35 14.97
N ILE A 123 2.77 -0.62 13.92
CA ILE A 123 1.89 -0.10 12.85
C ILE A 123 1.97 -1.01 11.64
N LEU A 124 0.82 -1.44 11.15
CA LEU A 124 0.67 -2.21 9.93
C LEU A 124 0.06 -1.30 8.86
N LEU A 125 0.72 -1.19 7.72
CA LEU A 125 0.21 -0.53 6.51
C LEU A 125 -0.24 -1.61 5.54
N ILE A 126 -1.51 -1.57 5.15
CA ILE A 126 -2.12 -2.67 4.40
C ILE A 126 -2.71 -2.10 3.11
N GLU A 127 -2.29 -2.67 1.98
CA GLU A 127 -2.85 -2.42 0.66
C GLU A 127 -3.58 -3.68 0.19
N THR A 128 -4.87 -3.62 0.00
CA THR A 128 -5.70 -4.74 -0.42
C THR A 128 -5.74 -4.86 -1.94
N LYS A 129 -5.71 -6.09 -2.44
CA LYS A 129 -5.81 -6.39 -3.86
C LYS A 129 -6.92 -7.41 -4.11
N GLY A 130 -7.98 -6.95 -4.77
CA GLY A 130 -9.07 -7.81 -5.23
C GLY A 130 -8.67 -8.71 -6.42
N GLY A 131 -9.67 -9.25 -7.13
CA GLY A 131 -9.45 -10.20 -8.23
C GLY A 131 -8.69 -9.67 -9.46
N GLN A 132 -8.46 -8.36 -9.56
CA GLN A 132 -7.76 -7.72 -10.68
C GLN A 132 -6.31 -8.26 -10.83
N LEU A 133 -5.82 -8.32 -12.07
CA LEU A 133 -4.57 -9.01 -12.46
C LEU A 133 -3.34 -8.49 -11.70
N LYS A 134 -2.35 -9.39 -11.47
CA LYS A 134 -1.00 -8.97 -11.08
C LYS A 134 -0.49 -8.07 -12.21
N ASN A 135 -0.07 -6.85 -11.92
CA ASN A 135 0.66 -6.02 -12.87
C ASN A 135 2.04 -5.67 -12.29
N ASP A 136 2.99 -5.33 -13.15
CA ASP A 136 4.36 -4.98 -12.74
C ASP A 136 4.37 -3.82 -11.73
N GLU A 137 3.39 -2.91 -11.83
CA GLU A 137 3.20 -1.81 -10.89
C GLU A 137 2.93 -2.29 -9.45
N SER A 138 2.12 -3.34 -9.25
CA SER A 138 1.85 -3.91 -7.93
C SER A 138 3.14 -4.44 -7.29
N LYS A 139 4.02 -5.05 -8.08
CA LYS A 139 5.32 -5.54 -7.61
C LYS A 139 6.23 -4.40 -7.17
N ILE A 140 6.28 -3.31 -7.93
CA ILE A 140 7.08 -2.13 -7.59
C ILE A 140 6.54 -1.48 -6.31
N LYS A 141 5.22 -1.26 -6.22
CA LYS A 141 4.58 -0.69 -5.01
C LYS A 141 4.82 -1.53 -3.77
N SER A 142 4.74 -2.86 -3.90
CA SER A 142 4.97 -3.77 -2.77
C SER A 142 6.42 -3.71 -2.28
N LYS A 143 7.39 -3.69 -3.20
CA LYS A 143 8.81 -3.50 -2.88
C LYS A 143 9.04 -2.15 -2.20
N THR A 144 8.46 -1.07 -2.71
CA THR A 144 8.54 0.27 -2.10
C THR A 144 7.99 0.26 -0.68
N GLY A 145 6.80 -0.31 -0.47
CA GLY A 145 6.19 -0.42 0.85
C GLY A 145 7.02 -1.20 1.86
N ALA A 146 7.59 -2.34 1.44
CA ALA A 146 8.47 -3.15 2.27
C ALA A 146 9.75 -2.39 2.66
N LYS A 147 10.41 -1.72 1.71
CA LYS A 147 11.61 -0.90 1.97
C LYS A 147 11.31 0.25 2.92
N TRP A 148 10.21 0.96 2.69
CA TRP A 148 9.79 2.04 3.57
C TRP A 148 9.57 1.54 5.00
N ALA A 149 8.86 0.41 5.18
CA ALA A 149 8.61 -0.15 6.50
C ALA A 149 9.91 -0.53 7.23
N ALA A 150 10.89 -1.09 6.51
CA ALA A 150 12.21 -1.40 7.07
C ALA A 150 12.94 -0.13 7.54
N LYS A 151 13.03 0.90 6.68
CA LYS A 151 13.71 2.16 7.02
C LYS A 151 12.99 2.94 8.12
N ALA A 152 11.66 3.04 8.06
CA ALA A 152 10.86 3.68 9.10
C ALA A 152 10.99 2.97 10.46
N SER A 153 11.14 1.64 10.46
CA SER A 153 11.35 0.86 11.68
C SER A 153 12.67 1.16 12.38
N MET A 154 13.68 1.64 11.64
CA MET A 154 14.95 2.08 12.22
C MET A 154 14.85 3.46 12.86
N ALA A 155 13.84 4.26 12.49
CA ALA A 155 13.68 5.65 12.93
C ALA A 155 12.75 5.82 14.16
N GLY A 156 12.19 4.74 14.71
CA GLY A 156 11.40 4.83 15.93
C GLY A 156 10.54 3.60 16.23
N ARG A 157 9.29 3.61 15.77
CA ARG A 157 8.33 2.53 16.00
C ARG A 157 8.54 1.40 15.00
N LEU A 158 8.11 0.18 15.32
CA LEU A 158 8.09 -0.92 14.35
C LEU A 158 6.92 -0.76 13.36
N TYR A 159 7.26 -0.70 12.07
CA TYR A 159 6.33 -0.65 10.95
C TYR A 159 6.39 -1.94 10.14
N LYS A 160 5.25 -2.39 9.64
CA LYS A 160 5.15 -3.49 8.67
C LYS A 160 4.26 -3.07 7.51
N TYR A 161 4.60 -3.49 6.30
CA TYR A 161 3.79 -3.27 5.11
C TYR A 161 3.32 -4.62 4.54
N TYR A 162 2.05 -4.67 4.13
CA TYR A 162 1.42 -5.85 3.55
C TYR A 162 0.57 -5.47 2.34
N MET A 163 0.91 -6.00 1.17
CA MET A 163 0.02 -6.06 0.02
C MET A 163 -0.75 -7.37 0.05
N VAL A 164 -2.05 -7.34 0.31
CA VAL A 164 -2.86 -8.53 0.65
C VAL A 164 -3.81 -8.88 -0.49
N PHE A 165 -3.55 -10.01 -1.14
CA PHE A 165 -4.33 -10.51 -2.26
C PHE A 165 -5.49 -11.40 -1.80
N GLN A 166 -6.70 -11.12 -2.29
CA GLN A 166 -7.91 -11.87 -1.95
C GLN A 166 -7.84 -13.34 -2.38
N THR A 167 -7.41 -13.59 -3.62
CA THR A 167 -7.52 -14.91 -4.26
C THR A 167 -6.19 -15.47 -4.78
N LYS A 168 -5.10 -14.70 -4.66
CA LYS A 168 -3.81 -15.03 -5.26
C LYS A 168 -2.77 -15.29 -4.19
N ASN A 169 -1.83 -16.17 -4.52
CA ASN A 169 -0.60 -16.38 -3.78
C ASN A 169 0.54 -15.66 -4.52
N PRO A 170 0.87 -14.42 -4.13
CA PRO A 170 2.01 -13.71 -4.68
C PRO A 170 3.33 -14.30 -4.17
N ASP A 171 4.37 -14.12 -4.96
CA ASP A 171 5.71 -14.68 -4.81
C ASP A 171 6.79 -13.59 -4.72
N TYR A 172 6.40 -12.34 -4.47
CA TYR A 172 7.30 -11.21 -4.34
C TYR A 172 7.19 -10.55 -2.96
N GLU A 173 8.26 -9.87 -2.57
CA GLU A 173 8.42 -9.23 -1.27
C GLU A 173 7.28 -8.25 -0.97
N GLY A 174 6.81 -8.26 0.28
CA GLY A 174 5.74 -7.39 0.75
C GLY A 174 4.33 -7.84 0.35
N ALA A 175 4.18 -8.88 -0.47
CA ALA A 175 2.89 -9.39 -0.94
C ALA A 175 2.53 -10.74 -0.31
N TYR A 176 1.26 -10.87 0.07
CA TYR A 176 0.76 -12.01 0.82
C TYR A 176 -0.62 -12.42 0.30
N SER A 177 -0.93 -13.70 0.41
CA SER A 177 -2.33 -14.13 0.34
C SER A 177 -3.07 -13.68 1.59
N HIS A 178 -4.39 -13.54 1.47
CA HIS A 178 -5.25 -13.20 2.59
C HIS A 178 -5.06 -14.12 3.81
N GLU A 179 -5.06 -15.44 3.59
CA GLU A 179 -4.87 -16.44 4.65
C GLU A 179 -3.53 -16.25 5.36
N ARG A 180 -2.42 -16.22 4.60
CA ARG A 180 -1.08 -16.04 5.16
C ARG A 180 -0.94 -14.72 5.91
N PHE A 181 -1.55 -13.65 5.40
CA PHE A 181 -1.56 -12.35 6.06
C PHE A 181 -2.25 -12.45 7.43
N MET A 182 -3.45 -13.04 7.48
CA MET A 182 -4.19 -13.19 8.74
C MET A 182 -3.45 -14.09 9.74
N ASP A 183 -2.81 -15.17 9.28
CA ASP A 183 -1.99 -16.04 10.12
C ASP A 183 -0.83 -15.29 10.77
N ILE A 184 -0.13 -14.45 10.00
CA ILE A 184 0.96 -13.62 10.52
C ILE A 184 0.42 -12.62 11.55
N VAL A 185 -0.66 -11.91 11.23
CA VAL A 185 -1.15 -10.81 12.07
C VAL A 185 -1.69 -11.30 13.42
N ARG A 186 -2.25 -12.51 13.49
CA ARG A 186 -2.69 -13.11 14.77
C ARG A 186 -1.56 -13.22 15.80
N GLU A 187 -0.32 -13.38 15.34
CA GLU A 187 0.86 -13.60 16.19
C GLU A 187 1.70 -12.32 16.44
N LEU A 188 1.23 -11.13 16.03
CA LEU A 188 1.96 -9.85 16.19
C LEU A 188 1.69 -9.11 17.50
#